data_AF-A0A174R0X6-F1
#
_entry.id   AF-A0A174R0X6-F1
#
_cell.length_a   1.000
_cell.length_b   1.000
_cell.length_c   1.000
_cell.angle_alpha   90.00
_cell.angle_beta   90.00
_cell.angle_gamma   90.00
#
_symmetry.space_group_name_H-M   'P 1'
#
loop_
_entity.id
_entity.type
_entity.pdbx_description
1 polymer ?
#
loop_
_entity_poly.entity_id
_entity_poly.type
_entity_poly.pdbx_seq_one_letter_code
_entity_poly.pdbx_strand_id
1 'polypeptide(L)' 'MQECEKETAPEKEELIEELQRLLACYQIASRDDKQVVWAALNKYMPQIKQV' A
#
# COMPACT_ATOMS: atom_id res chain seq x y z
N MET A 1 -13.42 -30.86 -13.11
CA MET A 1 -12.88 -29.60 -13.67
C MET A 1 -12.76 -28.67 -12.49
N GLN A 2 -11.53 -28.30 -12.15
CA GLN A 2 -11.20 -27.51 -10.97
C GLN A 2 -10.93 -26.09 -11.45
N GLU A 3 -11.86 -25.18 -11.21
CA GLU A 3 -11.69 -23.75 -11.47
C GLU A 3 -12.46 -22.93 -10.44
N CYS A 4 -11.73 -22.34 -9.49
CA CYS A 4 -11.85 -20.94 -9.08
C CYS A 4 -10.70 -20.66 -8.10
N GLU A 5 -9.52 -20.46 -8.65
CA GLU A 5 -8.36 -20.07 -7.88
C GLU A 5 -8.44 -18.58 -7.50
N LYS A 6 -8.38 -18.31 -6.19
CA LYS A 6 -7.63 -17.22 -5.57
C LYS A 6 -7.92 -15.78 -6.05
N GLU A 7 -9.08 -15.25 -5.69
CA GLU A 7 -9.34 -13.79 -5.72
C GLU A 7 -8.51 -12.99 -4.70
N THR A 8 -7.73 -13.61 -3.81
CA THR A 8 -7.05 -12.93 -2.69
C THR A 8 -5.56 -12.62 -2.88
N ALA A 9 -4.93 -13.13 -3.93
CA ALA A 9 -3.49 -12.97 -4.17
C ALA A 9 -3.11 -11.69 -4.95
N PRO A 10 -3.76 -11.35 -6.08
CA PRO A 10 -3.33 -10.20 -6.89
C PRO A 10 -3.57 -8.87 -6.18
N GLU A 11 -4.71 -8.69 -5.50
CA GLU A 11 -5.03 -7.45 -4.79
C GLU A 11 -4.05 -7.15 -3.63
N LYS A 12 -3.55 -8.21 -2.98
CA LYS A 12 -2.57 -8.07 -1.90
C LYS A 12 -1.19 -7.69 -2.44
N GLU A 13 -0.79 -8.26 -3.57
CA GLU A 13 0.47 -7.94 -4.23
C GLU A 13 0.48 -6.49 -4.73
N GLU A 14 -0.60 -6.05 -5.39
CA GLU A 14 -0.80 -4.67 -5.82
C GLU A 14 -0.77 -3.68 -4.64
N LEU A 15 -1.38 -4.04 -3.51
CA LEU A 15 -1.33 -3.25 -2.28
C LEU A 15 0.10 -3.13 -1.73
N ILE A 16 0.87 -4.22 -1.73
CA ILE A 16 2.26 -4.21 -1.28
C ILE A 16 3.12 -3.31 -2.17
N GLU A 17 2.95 -3.40 -3.49
CA GLU A 17 3.67 -2.55 -4.45
C GLU A 17 3.33 -1.06 -4.29
N GLU A 18 2.05 -0.74 -4.06
CA GLU A 18 1.62 0.64 -3.81
C GLU A 18 2.19 1.20 -2.50
N LEU A 19 2.21 0.39 -1.42
CA LEU A 19 2.83 0.78 -0.16
C LEU A 19 4.34 1.02 -0.30
N GLN A 20 5.04 0.16 -1.06
CA GLN A 20 6.46 0.34 -1.36
C GLN A 20 6.71 1.63 -2.15
N ARG A 21 5.87 1.93 -3.15
CA ARG A 21 5.92 3.19 -3.91
C ARG A 21 5.73 4.40 -3.01
N LEU A 22 4.70 4.39 -2.15
CA LEU A 22 4.45 5.49 -1.21
C LEU A 22 5.59 5.69 -0.21
N LEU A 23 6.19 4.61 0.29
CA LEU A 23 7.38 4.68 1.16
C LEU A 23 8.58 5.29 0.43
N ALA A 24 8.84 4.90 -0.82
CA ALA A 24 9.89 5.49 -1.62
C ALA A 24 9.64 6.99 -1.85
N CYS A 25 8.40 7.38 -2.16
CA CYS A 25 8.01 8.79 -2.28
C CYS A 25 8.24 9.56 -0.98
N TYR A 26 7.90 8.99 0.18
CA TYR A 26 8.12 9.63 1.47
C TYR A 26 9.60 9.87 1.77
N GLN A 27 10.48 8.94 1.39
CA GLN A 27 11.92 9.05 1.62
C GLN A 27 12.55 10.22 0.86
N ILE A 28 12.13 10.44 -0.39
CA ILE A 28 12.68 11.50 -1.27
C ILE A 28 11.90 12.81 -1.22
N ALA A 29 10.69 12.81 -0.67
CA ALA A 29 9.83 13.99 -0.58
C ALA A 29 10.45 15.09 0.28
N SER A 30 10.14 16.34 -0.08
CA SER A 30 10.45 17.51 0.72
C SER A 30 9.74 17.44 2.08
N ARG A 31 10.16 18.29 3.03
CA ARG A 31 9.55 18.31 4.36
C ARG A 31 8.04 18.58 4.32
N ASP A 32 7.60 19.46 3.42
CA ASP A 32 6.19 19.84 3.31
C ASP A 32 5.39 18.72 2.61
N ASP A 33 5.96 18.11 1.58
CA ASP A 33 5.32 17.01 0.83
C ASP A 33 5.22 15.71 1.65
N LYS A 34 6.12 15.50 2.61
CA LYS A 34 6.06 14.34 3.52
C LYS A 34 4.73 14.25 4.25
N GLN A 35 4.09 15.37 4.61
CA GLN A 35 2.78 15.36 5.26
C GLN A 35 1.68 14.79 4.35
N VAL A 36 1.76 15.09 3.05
CA VAL A 36 0.81 14.60 2.04
C VAL A 36 1.00 13.09 1.84
N VAL A 37 2.24 12.63 1.68
CA VAL A 37 2.54 11.20 1.51
C VAL A 37 2.20 10.42 2.79
N TRP A 38 2.45 11.00 3.97
CA TRP A 38 2.04 10.43 5.26
C TRP A 38 0.52 10.28 5.37
N ALA A 39 -0.25 11.27 4.92
CA ALA A 39 -1.71 11.19 4.89
C ALA A 39 -2.20 10.07 3.96
N ALA A 40 -1.54 9.87 2.82
CA ALA A 40 -1.84 8.76 1.91
C ALA A 40 -1.55 7.40 2.56
N LEU A 41 -0.38 7.22 3.19
CA LEU A 41 -0.01 5.99 3.90
C LEU A 41 -1.01 5.64 5.02
N ASN A 42 -1.48 6.63 5.77
CA ASN A 42 -2.44 6.41 6.85
C ASN A 42 -3.77 5.81 6.39
N LYS A 43 -4.18 6.01 5.13
CA LYS A 43 -5.40 5.40 4.58
C LYS A 43 -5.33 3.88 4.53
N TYR A 44 -4.13 3.31 4.48
CA TYR A 44 -3.90 1.87 4.43
C TYR A 44 -3.70 1.23 5.82
N MET A 45 -3.57 2.03 6.89
CA MET A 45 -3.41 1.53 8.27
C MET A 45 -4.48 0.52 8.71
N PRO A 46 -5.78 0.68 8.36
CA PRO A 46 -6.80 -0.31 8.71
C PRO A 46 -6.55 -1.68 8.06
N GLN A 47 -5.97 -1.70 6.86
CA GLN A 47 -5.67 -2.91 6.10
C GLN A 47 -4.38 -3.58 6.61
N ILE A 48 -3.41 -2.78 7.08
CA ILE A 48 -2.14 -3.27 7.65
C ILE A 48 -2.33 -3.84 9.07
N LYS A 49 -3.29 -3.33 9.86
CA LYS A 49 -3.55 -3.84 11.22
C LYS A 49 -4.33 -5.16 11.27
N GLN A 50 -4.81 -5.65 10.12
CA GLN A 50 -5.54 -6.91 10.02
C GLN A 50 -4.66 -8.11 9.67
N VAL A 51 -3.33 -7.91 9.60
CA VAL A 51 -2.31 -8.95 9.45
C VAL A 51 -1.64 -9.21 10.79
#